data_AF-A0AAV4HE01-F1
#
_entry.id   AF-A0AAV4HE01-F1
#
_cell.length_a   1.000
_cell.length_b   1.000
_cell.length_c   1.000
_cell.angle_alpha   90.00
_cell.angle_beta   90.00
_cell.angle_gamma   90.00
#
_symmetry.space_group_name_H-M   'P 1'
#
loop_
_entity.id
_entity.type
_entity.pdbx_description
1 polymer ?
#
loop_
_entity_poly.entity_id
_entity_poly.type
_entity_poly.pdbx_seq_one_letter_code
_entity_poly.pdbx_strand_id
1 'polypeptide(L)'
;MKCYRRMLRIPWIAKRKNTEILKELKVGQDWLLNNIKARKLSYFSHLKRHDSLEKHILEARLEGKRRKGRPTRRWTEDIKEWLQISLTEASREAQMREVFRQRVREAMSTQTCQDE
;
A
#
# COMPACT_ATOMS: atom_id res chain seq x y z
N MET A 1 4.76 -5.58 -14.66
CA MET A 1 4.75 -5.52 -16.15
C MET A 1 5.76 -6.42 -16.85
N LYS A 2 7.05 -6.47 -16.46
CA LYS A 2 8.08 -7.26 -17.17
C LYS A 2 7.74 -8.77 -17.25
N CYS A 3 7.26 -9.37 -16.16
CA CYS A 3 6.85 -10.77 -16.13
C CYS A 3 5.65 -11.03 -17.06
N TYR A 4 4.62 -10.18 -17.02
CA TYR A 4 3.44 -10.28 -17.88
C TYR A 4 3.79 -10.16 -19.38
N ARG A 5 4.67 -9.20 -19.74
CA ARG A 5 5.14 -9.07 -21.13
C ARG A 5 5.92 -10.29 -21.60
N ARG A 6 6.73 -10.90 -20.72
CA ARG A 6 7.49 -12.12 -21.04
C ARG A 6 6.56 -13.33 -21.20
N MET A 7 5.53 -13.46 -20.35
CA MET A 7 4.52 -14.52 -20.43
C MET A 7 3.77 -14.48 -21.75
N LEU A 8 3.34 -13.29 -22.19
CA LEU A 8 2.67 -13.07 -23.47
C LEU A 8 3.64 -12.98 -24.67
N ARG A 9 4.95 -13.22 -24.47
CA ARG A 9 6.00 -13.12 -25.49
C ARG A 9 5.98 -11.80 -26.29
N ILE A 10 5.62 -10.70 -25.63
CA ILE A 10 5.51 -9.38 -26.28
C ILE A 10 6.91 -8.81 -26.48
N PRO A 11 7.36 -8.57 -27.73
CA PRO A 11 8.64 -7.94 -27.98
C PRO A 11 8.60 -6.48 -27.51
N TRP A 12 9.76 -5.94 -27.10
CA TRP A 12 9.84 -4.57 -26.57
C TRP A 12 9.43 -3.50 -27.61
N ILE A 13 9.50 -3.84 -28.89
CA ILE A 13 9.14 -2.99 -30.04
C ILE A 13 7.62 -2.87 -30.21
N ALA A 14 6.82 -3.80 -29.68
CA ALA A 14 5.39 -3.88 -29.93
C ALA A 14 4.56 -2.67 -29.41
N LYS A 15 5.17 -1.73 -28.68
CA LYS A 15 4.56 -0.49 -28.14
C LYS A 15 3.16 -0.66 -27.51
N ARG A 16 2.82 -1.86 -27.02
CA ARG A 16 1.52 -2.16 -26.40
C ARG A 16 1.36 -1.44 -25.07
N LYS A 17 0.15 -0.94 -24.80
CA LYS A 17 -0.20 -0.30 -23.53
C LYS A 17 -0.25 -1.32 -22.40
N ASN A 18 0.18 -0.93 -21.20
CA ASN A 18 0.15 -1.80 -20.02
C ASN A 18 -1.28 -2.20 -19.63
N THR A 19 -2.23 -1.30 -19.84
CA THR A 19 -3.65 -1.49 -19.52
C THR A 19 -4.27 -2.61 -20.37
N GLU A 20 -3.95 -2.64 -21.66
CA GLU A 20 -4.39 -3.72 -22.56
C GLU A 20 -3.83 -5.08 -22.16
N ILE A 21 -2.54 -5.12 -21.77
CA ILE A 21 -1.88 -6.34 -21.29
C ILE A 21 -2.58 -6.88 -20.04
N LEU A 22 -2.97 -5.99 -19.12
CA LEU A 22 -3.68 -6.38 -17.89
C LEU A 22 -5.11 -6.86 -18.19
N LYS A 23 -5.82 -6.20 -19.13
CA LYS A 23 -7.14 -6.64 -19.62
C LYS A 23 -7.08 -8.03 -20.27
N GLU A 24 -6.09 -8.29 -21.10
CA GLU A 24 -5.88 -9.58 -21.77
C GLU A 24 -5.64 -10.71 -20.77
N LEU A 25 -4.85 -10.44 -19.71
CA LEU A 25 -4.59 -11.39 -18.63
C LEU A 25 -5.73 -11.48 -17.60
N LYS A 26 -6.80 -10.67 -17.76
CA LYS A 26 -7.90 -10.53 -16.81
C LYS A 26 -7.41 -10.24 -15.38
N VAL A 27 -6.29 -9.53 -15.26
CA VAL A 27 -5.76 -9.07 -13.98
C VAL A 27 -6.32 -7.68 -13.74
N GLY A 28 -7.01 -7.50 -12.61
CA GLY A 28 -7.52 -6.18 -12.20
C GLY A 28 -6.39 -5.16 -12.20
N GLN A 29 -6.63 -4.00 -12.83
CA GLN A 29 -5.57 -3.01 -13.08
C GLN A 29 -4.89 -2.55 -11.78
N ASP A 30 -5.66 -2.44 -10.70
CA ASP A 30 -5.19 -2.00 -9.39
C ASP A 30 -4.97 -3.14 -8.40
N TRP A 31 -5.09 -4.40 -8.83
CA TRP A 31 -4.97 -5.57 -7.95
C TRP A 31 -3.65 -5.55 -7.16
N LEU A 32 -2.54 -5.22 -7.83
CA LEU A 32 -1.23 -5.19 -7.20
C LEU A 32 -1.13 -4.08 -6.14
N LEU A 33 -1.56 -2.87 -6.48
CA LEU A 33 -1.54 -1.73 -5.56
C LEU A 33 -2.44 -1.99 -4.37
N ASN A 34 -3.63 -2.54 -4.61
CA ASN A 34 -4.58 -2.91 -3.58
C ASN A 34 -4.05 -4.01 -2.66
N ASN A 35 -3.36 -5.01 -3.21
CA ASN A 35 -2.72 -6.05 -2.41
C ASN A 35 -1.59 -5.50 -1.54
N ILE A 36 -0.74 -4.63 -2.10
CA ILE A 36 0.34 -3.96 -1.35
C ILE A 36 -0.24 -3.09 -0.23
N LYS A 37 -1.28 -2.31 -0.52
CA LYS A 37 -1.99 -1.47 0.44
C LYS A 37 -2.55 -2.31 1.60
N ALA A 38 -3.32 -3.36 1.28
CA ALA A 38 -3.89 -4.25 2.29
C ALA A 38 -2.82 -4.92 3.17
N ARG A 39 -1.70 -5.39 2.57
CA ARG A 39 -0.59 -5.99 3.32
C ARG A 39 0.08 -4.99 4.25
N LYS A 40 0.37 -3.78 3.77
CA LYS A 40 0.97 -2.71 4.59
C LYS A 40 0.08 -2.34 5.77
N LEU A 41 -1.23 -2.18 5.55
CA LEU A 41 -2.18 -1.86 6.61
C LEU A 41 -2.29 -3.01 7.63
N SER A 42 -2.36 -4.26 7.16
CA SER A 42 -2.37 -5.43 8.04
C SER A 42 -1.11 -5.49 8.91
N TYR A 43 0.07 -5.26 8.32
CA TYR A 43 1.34 -5.23 9.03
C TYR A 43 1.43 -4.08 10.04
N PHE A 44 0.90 -2.90 9.71
CA PHE A 44 0.79 -1.79 10.67
C PHE A 44 -0.01 -2.20 11.91
N SER A 45 -1.16 -2.86 11.72
CA SER A 45 -1.95 -3.34 12.86
C SER A 45 -1.20 -4.33 13.74
N HIS A 46 -0.35 -5.15 13.14
CA HIS A 46 0.46 -6.12 13.85
C HIS A 46 1.54 -5.41 14.66
N LEU A 47 2.27 -4.48 14.04
CA LEU A 47 3.27 -3.65 14.71
C LEU A 47 2.71 -2.84 15.87
N LYS A 48 1.48 -2.34 15.79
CA LYS A 48 0.89 -1.56 16.89
C LYS A 48 0.50 -2.39 18.10
N ARG A 49 0.27 -3.69 17.93
CA ARG A 49 -0.12 -4.61 19.01
C ARG A 49 1.06 -5.30 19.69
N HIS A 50 2.21 -5.36 19.02
CA HIS A 50 3.43 -5.98 19.56
C HIS A 50 4.51 -4.92 19.77
N ASP A 51 5.19 -4.98 20.92
CA ASP A 51 6.32 -4.09 21.17
C ASP A 51 7.60 -4.74 20.65
N SER A 52 7.93 -4.45 19.39
CA SER A 52 9.10 -5.00 18.71
C SER A 52 10.08 -3.91 18.31
N LEU A 53 11.32 -4.30 17.99
CA LEU A 53 12.33 -3.35 17.52
C LEU A 53 11.90 -2.69 16.20
N GLU A 54 11.23 -3.44 15.33
CA GLU A 54 10.71 -2.96 14.05
C GLU A 54 9.72 -1.82 14.22
N LYS A 55 8.84 -1.88 15.24
CA LYS A 55 7.92 -0.80 15.59
C LYS A 55 8.68 0.50 15.87
N HIS A 56 9.71 0.43 16.72
CA HIS A 56 10.54 1.58 17.06
C HIS A 56 11.27 2.14 15.83
N ILE A 57 11.89 1.28 15.02
CA ILE A 57 12.62 1.69 13.81
C ILE A 57 11.68 2.35 12.79
N LEU A 58 10.50 1.78 12.59
CA LEU A 58 9.57 2.25 11.57
C LEU A 58 8.82 3.52 12.00
N GLU A 59 8.57 3.70 13.29
CA GLU A 59 7.96 4.90 13.86
C GLU A 59 8.98 6.03 14.10
N ALA A 60 10.27 5.70 14.17
CA ALA A 60 11.33 6.67 14.42
C ALA A 60 11.27 7.84 13.44
N ARG A 61 11.03 9.02 14.01
CA ARG A 61 11.22 10.30 13.34
C ARG A 61 12.58 10.85 13.77
N LEU A 62 13.62 10.45 13.06
CA LEU A 62 14.93 11.10 13.20
C LEU A 62 14.83 12.54 12.73
N GLU A 63 15.36 13.46 13.54
CA GLU A 63 15.50 14.86 13.19
C GLU A 63 16.48 15.03 12.03
N GLY A 64 16.23 16.02 11.17
CA GLY A 64 17.07 16.33 10.01
C GLY A 64 16.49 15.94 8.64
N LYS A 65 17.19 16.40 7.59
CA LYS A 65 16.77 16.23 6.19
C LYS A 65 17.22 14.87 5.65
N ARG A 66 16.33 14.16 4.94
CA ARG A 66 16.70 12.92 4.23
C ARG A 66 17.70 13.22 3.11
N ARG A 67 18.68 12.33 2.94
CA ARG A 67 19.64 12.39 1.82
C ARG A 67 18.92 12.26 0.48
N LYS A 68 19.46 12.95 -0.54
CA LYS A 68 18.99 12.87 -1.94
C LYS A 68 19.03 11.41 -2.41
N GLY A 69 17.99 10.97 -3.13
CA GLY A 69 17.85 9.60 -3.62
C GLY A 69 17.11 8.64 -2.68
N ARG A 70 16.93 8.97 -1.39
CA ARG A 70 16.03 8.22 -0.51
C ARG A 70 14.58 8.63 -0.78
N PRO A 71 13.61 7.70 -0.81
CA PRO A 71 12.20 8.06 -0.90
C PRO A 71 11.83 9.08 0.19
N THR A 72 11.25 10.20 -0.24
CA THR A 72 10.75 11.24 0.67
C THR A 72 9.55 10.74 1.44
N ARG A 73 8.68 9.98 0.75
CA ARG A 73 7.43 9.44 1.26
C ARG A 73 7.69 8.37 2.32
N ARG A 74 7.09 8.53 3.50
CA ARG A 74 7.18 7.57 4.61
C ARG A 74 6.01 6.60 4.57
N TRP A 75 6.22 5.39 5.07
CA TRP A 75 5.11 4.44 5.24
C TRP A 75 4.01 4.98 6.18
N THR A 76 4.35 5.79 7.19
CA THR A 76 3.36 6.48 8.04
C THR A 76 2.51 7.49 7.28
N GLU A 77 3.05 8.07 6.21
CA GLU A 77 2.30 8.97 5.33
C GLU A 77 1.34 8.17 4.46
N ASP A 78 1.77 7.01 3.93
CA ASP A 78 0.88 6.07 3.25
C ASP A 78 -0.31 5.68 4.13
N ILE A 79 -0.07 5.34 5.40
CA ILE A 79 -1.12 4.93 6.35
C ILE A 79 -2.13 6.07 6.57
N LYS A 80 -1.65 7.31 6.76
CA LYS A 80 -2.52 8.49 6.93
C LYS A 80 -3.35 8.76 5.67
N GLU A 81 -2.72 8.74 4.50
CA GLU A 81 -3.37 8.99 3.22
C GLU A 81 -4.41 7.89 2.89
N TRP A 82 -4.13 6.66 3.26
CA TRP A 82 -5.02 5.54 2.96
C TRP A 82 -6.19 5.39 3.91
N LEU A 83 -6.00 5.70 5.19
CA LEU A 83 -7.04 5.61 6.20
C LEU A 83 -7.79 6.93 6.41
N GLN A 84 -7.26 8.05 5.88
CA GLN A 84 -7.81 9.40 6.02
C GLN A 84 -8.01 9.82 7.50
N ILE A 85 -7.12 9.35 8.38
CA ILE A 85 -7.11 9.64 9.82
C ILE A 85 -5.70 9.94 10.30
N SER A 86 -5.60 10.50 11.51
CA SER A 86 -4.30 10.72 12.14
C SER A 86 -3.60 9.41 12.49
N LEU A 87 -2.27 9.44 12.60
CA LEU A 87 -1.49 8.23 12.95
C LEU A 87 -1.77 7.78 14.39
N THR A 88 -2.12 8.71 15.28
CA THR A 88 -2.51 8.44 16.67
C THR A 88 -3.84 7.69 16.73
N GLU A 89 -4.84 8.12 15.96
CA GLU A 89 -6.13 7.42 15.84
C GLU A 89 -5.95 6.04 15.21
N ALA A 90 -5.18 5.95 14.12
CA ALA A 90 -4.87 4.67 13.48
C ALA A 90 -4.18 3.71 14.46
N SER A 91 -3.30 4.22 15.34
CA SER A 91 -2.62 3.42 16.37
C SER A 91 -3.58 2.92 17.46
N ARG A 92 -4.58 3.73 17.82
CA ARG A 92 -5.63 3.37 18.79
C ARG A 92 -6.57 2.31 18.20
N GLU A 93 -7.05 2.51 16.98
CA GLU A 93 -7.91 1.54 16.29
C GLU A 93 -7.18 0.21 16.05
N ALA A 94 -5.88 0.26 15.75
CA ALA A 94 -5.05 -0.92 15.51
C ALA A 94 -4.93 -1.86 16.72
N GLN A 95 -5.21 -1.41 17.94
CA GLN A 95 -5.23 -2.27 19.13
C GLN A 95 -6.34 -3.32 19.03
N MET A 96 -7.49 -2.94 18.46
CA MET A 96 -8.63 -3.82 18.28
C MET A 96 -8.61 -4.43 16.87
N ARG A 97 -8.26 -5.71 16.78
CA ARG A 97 -8.05 -6.41 15.50
C ARG A 97 -9.25 -6.32 14.55
N GLU A 98 -10.46 -6.52 15.07
CA GLU A 98 -11.68 -6.55 14.24
C GLU A 98 -12.08 -5.15 13.76
N VAL A 99 -11.97 -4.14 14.63
CA VAL A 99 -12.20 -2.73 14.29
C VAL A 99 -11.25 -2.30 13.17
N PHE A 100 -9.96 -2.60 13.32
CA PHE A 100 -8.97 -2.23 12.30
C PHE A 100 -9.18 -3.00 10.99
N ARG A 101 -9.56 -4.28 11.03
CA ARG A 101 -9.90 -5.05 9.82
C ARG A 101 -11.10 -4.46 9.08
N GLN A 102 -12.12 -4.01 9.81
CA GLN A 102 -13.26 -3.32 9.22
C GLN A 102 -12.83 -2.01 8.57
N ARG A 103 -12.04 -1.19 9.27
CA ARG A 103 -11.47 0.05 8.71
C ARG A 103 -10.68 -0.18 7.44
N VAL A 104 -9.83 -1.22 7.40
CA VAL A 104 -9.08 -1.56 6.18
C VAL A 104 -10.03 -1.91 5.05
N ARG A 105 -11.09 -2.69 5.30
CA ARG A 105 -12.10 -2.99 4.26
C ARG A 105 -12.76 -1.71 3.74
N GLU A 106 -13.18 -0.81 4.61
CA GLU A 106 -13.77 0.49 4.26
C GLU A 106 -12.82 1.33 3.40
N ALA A 107 -11.56 1.44 3.81
CA ALA A 107 -10.51 2.17 3.09
C ALA A 107 -10.15 1.54 1.74
N MET A 108 -10.44 0.26 1.53
CA MET A 108 -10.25 -0.42 0.25
C MET A 108 -11.46 -0.24 -0.67
N SER A 109 -12.68 -0.12 -0.13
CA SER A 109 -13.92 0.09 -0.90
C SER A 109 -14.16 1.53 -1.34
N THR A 110 -13.64 2.53 -0.63
CA THR A 110 -13.80 3.94 -1.02
C THR A 110 -12.96 4.34 -2.24
N GLN A 111 -11.90 3.59 -2.55
CA GLN A 111 -11.05 3.85 -3.72
C GLN A 111 -11.68 3.36 -5.03
N THR A 112 -12.45 2.27 -5.00
CA THR A 112 -13.10 1.72 -6.20
C THR A 112 -14.12 2.66 -6.83
N CYS A 113 -14.59 3.70 -6.12
CA CYS A 113 -15.52 4.70 -6.65
C CYS A 113 -14.86 5.97 -7.22
N GLN A 114 -13.52 6.13 -7.11
CA GLN A 114 -12.82 7.32 -7.63
C GLN A 114 -12.15 7.09 -9.00
N ASP A 115 -12.10 5.84 -9.46
CA ASP A 115 -11.42 5.43 -10.70
C ASP A 115 -12.41 4.96 -11.80
N GLU A 116 -13.71 5.28 -11.68
CA GLU A 116 -14.73 5.13 -12.73
C GLU A 116 -14.99 6.42 -13.51
#